data_AF-A0A1C3NRR4-F1
#
_entry.id   AF-A0A1C3NRR4-F1
#
_cell.length_a   1.000
_cell.length_b   1.000
_cell.length_c   1.000
_cell.angle_alpha   90.00
_cell.angle_beta   90.00
_cell.angle_gamma   90.00
#
_symmetry.space_group_name_H-M   'P 1'
#
loop_
_entity.id
_entity.type
_entity.pdbx_description
1 polymer ?
#
loop_
_entity_poly.entity_id
_entity_poly.type
_entity_poly.pdbx_seq_one_letter_code
_entity_poly.pdbx_strand_id
1 'polypeptide(L)'
;MLTDYLPWVVTLAGTTIIWSAPAIGEQVVVLSPAGDLADGLVLRGLYSDQFAAPAASDTLHVLRFADGAQIHYDTDAHALQATLPSGGATITADGGITLNGPLTVNGATQINGDTGITGTATVDTDVLGGGISLKNHKTTGVTAGSALSGGPQ
;
A
#
# COMPACT_ATOMS: atom_id res chain seq x y z
N MET A 1 37.76 16.84 -9.55
CA MET A 1 37.83 15.81 -10.61
C MET A 1 36.42 15.33 -10.86
N LEU A 2 36.00 15.21 -12.11
CA LEU A 2 34.69 14.70 -12.51
C LEU A 2 34.95 13.43 -13.33
N THR A 3 34.27 12.33 -13.04
CA THR A 3 34.32 11.12 -13.88
C THR A 3 33.48 11.33 -15.13
N ASP A 4 33.66 10.48 -16.14
CA ASP A 4 32.64 10.30 -17.18
C ASP A 4 31.43 9.53 -16.60
N TYR A 5 30.44 9.19 -17.43
CA TYR A 5 29.32 8.34 -17.06
C TYR A 5 29.79 6.95 -16.66
N LEU A 6 29.55 6.60 -15.40
CA LEU A 6 29.83 5.27 -14.85
C LEU A 6 28.53 4.53 -14.52
N PRO A 7 28.45 3.22 -14.77
CA PRO A 7 27.33 2.41 -14.29
C PRO A 7 27.36 2.31 -12.76
N TRP A 8 26.16 2.18 -12.15
CA TRP A 8 26.04 1.95 -10.71
C TRP A 8 25.61 0.51 -10.42
N VAL A 9 26.11 -0.01 -9.30
CA VAL A 9 25.73 -1.32 -8.77
C VAL A 9 24.30 -1.25 -8.25
N VAL A 10 23.46 -2.22 -8.64
CA VAL A 10 22.11 -2.41 -8.13
C VAL A 10 22.03 -3.67 -7.27
N THR A 11 21.02 -3.77 -6.40
CA THR A 11 20.84 -4.91 -5.51
C THR A 11 20.61 -6.22 -6.29
N LEU A 12 19.78 -6.18 -7.34
CA LEU A 12 19.47 -7.33 -8.20
C LEU A 12 19.36 -6.87 -9.66
N ALA A 13 20.08 -7.54 -10.57
CA ALA A 13 20.08 -7.29 -12.02
C ALA A 13 19.98 -8.59 -12.84
N GLY A 14 19.29 -9.60 -12.30
CA GLY A 14 19.11 -10.91 -12.94
C GLY A 14 17.72 -11.05 -13.56
N THR A 15 17.12 -12.24 -13.41
CA THR A 15 15.69 -12.46 -13.74
C THR A 15 14.75 -11.65 -12.84
N THR A 16 15.23 -11.28 -11.64
CA THR A 16 14.64 -10.26 -10.78
C THR A 16 15.49 -8.99 -10.86
N ILE A 17 14.84 -7.85 -11.06
CA ILE A 17 15.49 -6.54 -11.20
C ILE A 17 14.91 -5.58 -10.16
N ILE A 18 15.77 -4.84 -9.45
CA ILE A 18 15.37 -3.71 -8.61
C ILE A 18 15.88 -2.43 -9.26
N TRP A 19 14.94 -1.58 -9.71
CA TRP A 19 15.26 -0.25 -10.21
C TRP A 19 15.00 0.80 -9.13
N SER A 20 16.06 1.48 -8.74
CA SER A 20 16.02 2.68 -7.90
C SER A 20 17.16 3.58 -8.36
N ALA A 21 16.87 4.69 -9.01
CA ALA A 21 17.90 5.55 -9.58
C ALA A 21 18.69 6.28 -8.48
N PRO A 22 19.98 6.62 -8.71
CA PRO A 22 20.75 7.48 -7.82
C PRO A 22 20.15 8.88 -7.71
N ALA A 23 20.15 9.44 -6.51
CA ALA A 23 19.79 10.84 -6.31
C ALA A 23 21.02 11.74 -6.47
N ILE A 24 20.83 12.97 -6.97
CA ILE A 24 21.90 13.98 -6.96
C ILE A 24 22.27 14.30 -5.51
N GLY A 25 23.56 14.19 -5.18
CA GLY A 25 24.09 14.39 -3.83
C GLY A 25 24.16 13.12 -2.97
N GLU A 26 23.68 11.98 -3.47
CA GLU A 26 23.86 10.68 -2.79
C GLU A 26 25.36 10.37 -2.67
N GLN A 27 25.82 10.04 -1.47
CA GLN A 27 27.23 9.66 -1.26
C GLN A 27 27.48 8.24 -1.77
N VAL A 28 28.60 8.07 -2.47
CA VAL A 28 28.96 6.84 -3.18
C VAL A 28 30.46 6.55 -3.05
N VAL A 29 30.83 5.29 -3.32
CA VAL A 29 32.19 4.84 -3.53
C VAL A 29 32.37 4.49 -5.01
N VAL A 30 33.45 4.94 -5.63
CA VAL A 30 33.83 4.50 -6.98
C VAL A 30 34.86 3.38 -6.86
N LEU A 31 34.53 2.22 -7.40
CA LEU A 31 35.42 1.07 -7.52
C LEU A 31 36.10 1.15 -8.89
N SER A 32 37.43 1.28 -8.89
CA SER A 32 38.23 1.40 -10.11
C SER A 32 39.14 0.19 -10.26
N PRO A 33 38.74 -0.84 -11.02
CA PRO A 33 39.59 -1.98 -11.30
C PRO A 33 40.94 -1.52 -11.87
N ALA A 34 42.03 -2.05 -11.31
CA ALA A 34 43.41 -1.65 -11.67
C ALA A 34 43.73 -0.14 -11.52
N GLY A 35 42.90 0.62 -10.81
CA GLY A 35 43.04 2.07 -10.67
C GLY A 35 42.57 2.88 -11.87
N ASP A 36 41.92 2.25 -12.86
CA ASP A 36 41.34 2.96 -14.00
C ASP A 36 39.93 3.48 -13.65
N LEU A 37 39.76 4.79 -13.74
CA LEU A 37 38.49 5.46 -13.48
C LEU A 37 37.56 5.42 -14.68
N ALA A 38 38.07 5.17 -15.90
CA ALA A 38 37.25 5.01 -17.09
C ALA A 38 36.39 3.75 -17.01
N ASP A 39 36.88 2.69 -16.38
CA ASP A 39 36.18 1.42 -16.13
C ASP A 39 35.55 1.35 -14.73
N GLY A 40 35.28 2.51 -14.13
CA GLY A 40 34.77 2.62 -12.76
C GLY A 40 33.34 2.08 -12.59
N LEU A 41 33.05 1.59 -11.39
CA LEU A 41 31.71 1.16 -10.95
C LEU A 41 31.29 1.94 -9.71
N VAL A 42 30.08 2.47 -9.70
CA VAL A 42 29.56 3.25 -8.57
C VAL A 42 28.84 2.34 -7.57
N LEU A 43 29.38 2.20 -6.36
CA LEU A 43 28.72 1.57 -5.22
C LEU A 43 28.00 2.63 -4.37
N ARG A 44 26.70 2.43 -4.18
CA ARG A 44 25.78 3.39 -3.56
C ARG A 44 25.43 3.07 -2.11
N GLY A 45 24.73 4.00 -1.45
CA GLY A 45 24.08 3.74 -0.16
C GLY A 45 24.85 4.18 1.08
N LEU A 46 25.65 5.25 0.99
CA LEU A 46 26.24 5.88 2.17
C LEU A 46 25.33 6.98 2.71
N TYR A 47 24.98 6.92 3.99
CA TYR A 47 24.25 8.01 4.65
C TYR A 47 25.12 9.26 4.77
N SER A 48 24.48 10.42 4.69
CA SER A 48 25.13 11.73 4.78
C SER A 48 24.22 12.72 5.51
N ASP A 49 24.73 13.93 5.79
CA ASP A 49 23.90 15.00 6.37
C ASP A 49 22.70 15.37 5.48
N GLN A 50 22.85 15.25 4.15
CA GLN A 50 21.79 15.49 3.18
C GLN A 50 20.80 14.31 3.12
N PHE A 51 21.30 13.07 3.22
CA PHE A 51 20.51 11.85 3.16
C PHE A 51 20.76 10.99 4.40
N ALA A 52 20.23 11.46 5.54
CA ALA A 52 20.40 10.78 6.82
C ALA A 52 19.62 9.47 6.89
N ALA A 53 20.08 8.56 7.76
CA ALA A 53 19.38 7.32 8.09
C ALA A 53 17.92 7.60 8.49
N PRO A 54 16.94 6.87 7.94
CA PRO A 54 15.53 7.12 8.21
C PRO A 54 15.10 6.66 9.62
N ALA A 55 15.90 5.82 10.28
CA ALA A 55 15.66 5.29 11.61
C ALA A 55 16.98 4.92 12.31
N ALA A 56 16.93 4.82 13.63
CA ALA A 56 18.03 4.34 14.48
C ALA A 56 17.67 3.05 15.25
N SER A 57 16.50 2.46 14.95
CA SER A 57 16.03 1.20 15.56
C SER A 57 16.69 -0.01 14.90
N ASP A 58 17.01 -1.04 15.69
CA ASP A 58 17.50 -2.33 15.22
C ASP A 58 16.36 -3.28 14.78
N THR A 59 15.11 -2.95 15.10
CA THR A 59 13.91 -3.75 14.81
C THR A 59 13.14 -3.28 13.58
N LEU A 60 13.47 -2.07 13.08
CA LEU A 60 12.70 -1.39 12.05
C LEU A 60 13.40 -1.49 10.69
N HIS A 61 12.73 -2.11 9.72
CA HIS A 61 13.15 -2.10 8.33
C HIS A 61 12.31 -1.08 7.56
N VAL A 62 12.94 -0.02 7.02
CA VAL A 62 12.24 1.11 6.38
C VAL A 62 12.70 1.31 4.94
N LEU A 63 11.73 1.42 4.02
CA LEU A 63 11.91 2.00 2.70
C LEU A 63 11.22 3.36 2.66
N ARG A 64 11.98 4.45 2.54
CA ARG A 64 11.47 5.83 2.45
C ARG A 64 11.65 6.38 1.03
N PHE A 65 10.59 6.92 0.46
CA PHE A 65 10.57 7.54 -0.86
C PHE A 65 10.76 9.07 -0.76
N ALA A 66 11.12 9.70 -1.87
CA ALA A 66 11.47 11.13 -1.93
C ALA A 66 10.29 12.07 -1.63
N ASP A 67 9.06 11.61 -1.85
CA ASP A 67 7.83 12.33 -1.53
C ASP A 67 7.38 12.17 -0.07
N GLY A 68 8.12 11.39 0.73
CA GLY A 68 7.80 11.10 2.12
C GLY A 68 6.96 9.84 2.31
N ALA A 69 6.57 9.11 1.25
CA ALA A 69 5.95 7.80 1.41
C ALA A 69 6.92 6.83 2.10
N GLN A 70 6.39 5.89 2.87
CA GLN A 70 7.16 4.90 3.60
C GLN A 70 6.48 3.53 3.58
N ILE A 71 7.29 2.48 3.46
CA ILE A 71 6.90 1.10 3.76
C ILE A 71 7.86 0.59 4.81
N HIS A 72 7.36 0.11 5.94
CA HIS A 72 8.20 -0.43 7.00
C HIS A 72 7.60 -1.63 7.72
N TYR A 73 8.49 -2.45 8.24
CA TYR A 73 8.16 -3.57 9.12
C TYR A 73 8.93 -3.43 10.43
N ASP A 74 8.20 -3.49 11.54
CA ASP A 74 8.75 -3.51 12.90
C ASP A 74 8.63 -4.92 13.47
N THR A 75 9.77 -5.55 13.75
CA THR A 75 9.81 -6.92 14.26
C THR A 75 9.33 -7.06 15.70
N ASP A 76 9.43 -6.00 16.51
CA ASP A 76 9.03 -6.01 17.92
C ASP A 76 7.52 -5.76 18.04
N ALA A 77 7.00 -4.81 17.27
CA ALA A 77 5.57 -4.53 17.22
C ALA A 77 4.78 -5.54 16.36
N HIS A 78 5.48 -6.38 15.59
CA HIS A 78 4.90 -7.29 14.60
C HIS A 78 3.99 -6.56 13.59
N ALA A 79 4.43 -5.39 13.13
CA ALA A 79 3.59 -4.45 12.39
C ALA A 79 4.19 -4.09 11.03
N LEU A 80 3.42 -4.35 9.96
CA LEU A 80 3.68 -3.84 8.61
C LEU A 80 2.84 -2.58 8.38
N GLN A 81 3.46 -1.51 7.89
CA GLN A 81 2.76 -0.29 7.51
C GLN A 81 3.26 0.25 6.18
N ALA A 82 2.33 0.71 5.35
CA ALA A 82 2.59 1.47 4.13
C ALA A 82 1.80 2.78 4.20
N THR A 83 2.51 3.91 4.29
CA THR A 83 1.92 5.25 4.45
C THR A 83 2.31 6.15 3.30
N LEU A 84 1.32 6.78 2.68
CA LEU A 84 1.52 7.75 1.60
C LEU A 84 1.04 9.12 2.11
N PRO A 85 1.84 10.19 1.99
CA PRO A 85 1.42 11.53 2.43
C PRO A 85 0.33 12.13 1.51
N SER A 86 0.23 11.67 0.27
CA SER A 86 -0.87 11.98 -0.65
C SER A 86 -0.99 10.90 -1.73
N GLY A 87 -2.07 10.91 -2.51
CA GLY A 87 -2.29 9.96 -3.60
C GLY A 87 -3.09 8.72 -3.17
N GLY A 88 -2.83 7.58 -3.83
CA GLY A 88 -3.54 6.34 -3.58
C GLY A 88 -2.69 5.12 -3.92
N ALA A 89 -3.15 3.95 -3.49
CA ALA A 89 -2.53 2.67 -3.78
C ALA A 89 -3.45 1.81 -4.65
N THR A 90 -2.87 0.99 -5.53
CA THR A 90 -3.61 0.03 -6.35
C THR A 90 -2.92 -1.32 -6.25
N ILE A 91 -3.72 -2.37 -6.01
CA ILE A 91 -3.27 -3.76 -6.04
C ILE A 91 -4.03 -4.45 -7.17
N THR A 92 -3.30 -5.02 -8.12
CA THR A 92 -3.86 -5.75 -9.25
C THR A 92 -3.39 -7.20 -9.20
N ALA A 93 -4.34 -8.13 -9.08
CA ALA A 93 -4.08 -9.57 -9.05
C ALA A 93 -5.19 -10.29 -9.84
N ASP A 94 -4.82 -10.98 -10.91
CA ASP A 94 -5.73 -11.71 -11.80
C ASP A 94 -6.38 -12.92 -11.11
N GLY A 95 -5.63 -13.62 -10.26
CA GLY A 95 -6.10 -14.72 -9.41
C GLY A 95 -6.90 -14.28 -8.19
N GLY A 96 -7.10 -12.98 -7.98
CA GLY A 96 -7.80 -12.41 -6.84
C GLY A 96 -6.91 -12.05 -5.66
N ILE A 97 -7.55 -11.47 -4.62
CA ILE A 97 -6.91 -11.00 -3.39
C ILE A 97 -7.62 -11.64 -2.20
N THR A 98 -6.84 -12.18 -1.26
CA THR A 98 -7.35 -12.73 0.01
C THR A 98 -6.76 -11.94 1.18
N LEU A 99 -7.63 -11.46 2.08
CA LEU A 99 -7.26 -10.78 3.32
C LEU A 99 -7.71 -11.65 4.50
N ASN A 100 -6.77 -12.05 5.35
CA ASN A 100 -7.05 -12.93 6.50
C ASN A 100 -6.91 -12.16 7.81
N GLY A 101 -7.93 -12.24 8.65
CA GLY A 101 -8.00 -11.56 9.94
C GLY A 101 -9.07 -10.46 9.98
N PRO A 102 -9.21 -9.77 11.13
CA PRO A 102 -10.11 -8.62 11.24
C PRO A 102 -9.73 -7.50 10.27
N LEU A 103 -10.71 -6.95 9.56
CA LEU A 103 -10.51 -5.89 8.57
C LEU A 103 -11.29 -4.64 8.98
N THR A 104 -10.62 -3.48 8.90
CA THR A 104 -11.25 -2.16 9.01
C THR A 104 -11.00 -1.39 7.72
N VAL A 105 -12.06 -0.88 7.10
CA VAL A 105 -11.99 -0.01 5.92
C VAL A 105 -12.57 1.35 6.29
N ASN A 106 -11.74 2.38 6.25
CA ASN A 106 -12.15 3.75 6.53
C ASN A 106 -12.39 4.48 5.21
N GLY A 107 -13.54 5.15 5.10
CA GLY A 107 -13.95 5.87 3.89
C GLY A 107 -15.02 5.13 3.09
N ALA A 108 -15.32 5.64 1.89
CA ALA A 108 -16.31 5.03 1.01
C ALA A 108 -15.75 3.77 0.34
N THR A 109 -16.55 2.70 0.38
CA THR A 109 -16.20 1.41 -0.25
C THR A 109 -17.14 1.15 -1.42
N GLN A 110 -16.56 0.84 -2.59
CA GLN A 110 -17.29 0.40 -3.77
C GLN A 110 -16.88 -1.05 -4.11
N ILE A 111 -17.87 -1.92 -4.31
CA ILE A 111 -17.67 -3.30 -4.75
C ILE A 111 -18.44 -3.45 -6.07
N ASN A 112 -17.71 -3.71 -7.15
CA ASN A 112 -18.28 -3.81 -8.50
C ASN A 112 -18.79 -5.21 -8.85
N GLY A 113 -18.54 -6.20 -7.98
CA GLY A 113 -18.99 -7.59 -8.14
C GLY A 113 -19.93 -8.03 -7.03
N ASP A 114 -20.32 -9.30 -7.06
CA ASP A 114 -21.18 -9.89 -6.03
C ASP A 114 -20.49 -9.89 -4.66
N THR A 115 -21.25 -9.58 -3.62
CA THR A 115 -20.76 -9.53 -2.24
C THR A 115 -21.44 -10.61 -1.40
N GLY A 116 -20.65 -11.52 -0.85
CA GLY A 116 -21.12 -12.53 0.10
C GLY A 116 -20.73 -12.17 1.53
N ILE A 117 -21.68 -12.22 2.46
CA ILE A 117 -21.45 -12.04 3.90
C ILE A 117 -22.04 -13.25 4.61
N THR A 118 -21.19 -14.11 5.16
CA THR A 118 -21.62 -15.30 5.93
C THR A 118 -21.95 -14.97 7.39
N GLY A 119 -21.40 -13.86 7.90
CA GLY A 119 -21.69 -13.32 9.22
C GLY A 119 -22.89 -12.36 9.21
N THR A 120 -22.95 -11.49 10.23
CA THR A 120 -23.97 -10.43 10.32
C THR A 120 -23.48 -9.14 9.69
N ALA A 121 -24.31 -8.51 8.87
CA ALA A 121 -24.11 -7.15 8.39
C ALA A 121 -24.96 -6.17 9.21
N THR A 122 -24.31 -5.32 10.02
CA THR A 122 -24.97 -4.24 10.76
C THR A 122 -24.76 -2.93 10.02
N VAL A 123 -25.85 -2.22 9.71
CA VAL A 123 -25.81 -0.95 8.97
C VAL A 123 -26.60 0.12 9.73
N ASP A 124 -25.89 1.16 10.17
CA ASP A 124 -26.48 2.19 11.03
C ASP A 124 -27.43 3.12 10.29
N THR A 125 -27.16 3.44 9.02
CA THR A 125 -27.94 4.42 8.25
C THR A 125 -29.08 3.77 7.47
N ASP A 126 -28.81 3.05 6.39
CA ASP A 126 -29.82 2.31 5.60
C ASP A 126 -29.15 1.35 4.62
N VAL A 127 -29.91 0.39 4.09
CA VAL A 127 -29.52 -0.44 2.94
C VAL A 127 -30.48 -0.13 1.80
N LEU A 128 -29.95 0.30 0.66
CA LEU A 128 -30.75 0.61 -0.53
C LEU A 128 -30.61 -0.51 -1.58
N GLY A 129 -31.66 -1.30 -1.77
CA GLY A 129 -31.73 -2.30 -2.85
C GLY A 129 -32.47 -1.71 -4.05
N GLY A 130 -31.78 -1.45 -5.17
CA GLY A 130 -32.41 -0.83 -6.34
C GLY A 130 -33.06 0.53 -6.05
N GLY A 131 -32.55 1.27 -5.06
CA GLY A 131 -33.12 2.54 -4.59
C GLY A 131 -34.22 2.41 -3.53
N ILE A 132 -34.59 1.18 -3.13
CA ILE A 132 -35.60 0.93 -2.09
C ILE A 132 -34.92 0.77 -0.74
N SER A 133 -35.35 1.59 0.23
CA SER A 133 -34.88 1.59 1.62
C SER A 133 -35.31 0.33 2.37
N LEU A 134 -34.36 -0.41 2.95
CA LEU A 134 -34.70 -1.54 3.81
C LEU A 134 -35.45 -1.07 5.06
N LYS A 135 -35.08 0.08 5.64
CA LYS A 135 -35.74 0.64 6.83
C LYS A 135 -37.15 1.18 6.58
N ASN A 136 -37.40 1.75 5.40
CA ASN A 136 -38.62 2.50 5.12
C ASN A 136 -39.44 1.94 3.95
N HIS A 137 -39.11 0.77 3.41
CA HIS A 137 -39.84 0.19 2.28
C HIS A 137 -41.33 0.08 2.60
N LYS A 138 -42.15 0.41 1.59
CA LYS A 138 -43.62 0.27 1.66
C LYS A 138 -44.05 -0.89 0.79
N THR A 139 -45.06 -1.61 1.25
CA THR A 139 -45.74 -2.63 0.46
C THR A 139 -46.87 -2.00 -0.34
N THR A 140 -46.90 -2.26 -1.64
CA THR A 140 -47.95 -1.80 -2.56
C THR A 140 -48.98 -2.90 -2.82
N GLY A 141 -50.19 -2.55 -3.24
CA GLY A 141 -51.22 -3.53 -3.62
C GLY A 141 -52.02 -4.12 -2.44
N VAL A 142 -51.86 -3.55 -1.25
CA VAL A 142 -52.62 -3.91 -0.05
C VAL A 142 -53.15 -2.64 0.63
N THR A 143 -54.34 -2.73 1.23
CA THR A 143 -54.87 -1.65 2.09
C THR A 143 -54.17 -1.72 3.44
N ALA A 144 -53.72 -0.56 3.95
CA ALA A 144 -53.10 -0.50 5.27
C ALA A 144 -54.08 -0.99 6.36
N GLY A 145 -53.64 -1.97 7.14
CA GLY A 145 -54.36 -2.46 8.31
C GLY A 145 -53.82 -1.86 9.61
N SER A 146 -54.57 -1.99 10.70
CA SER A 146 -54.14 -1.56 12.04
C SER A 146 -53.30 -2.61 12.79
N ALA A 147 -53.23 -3.84 12.27
CA ALA A 147 -52.47 -4.93 12.87
C ALA A 147 -51.02 -4.93 12.37
N LEU A 148 -50.08 -5.30 13.24
CA LEU A 148 -48.73 -5.64 12.83
C LEU A 148 -48.75 -6.93 12.02
N SER A 149 -48.03 -6.97 10.90
CA SER A 149 -47.80 -8.23 10.19
C SER A 149 -47.03 -9.20 11.07
N GLY A 150 -47.08 -10.48 10.73
CA GLY A 150 -46.08 -11.42 11.22
C GLY A 150 -44.67 -10.98 10.84
N GLY A 151 -43.66 -11.61 11.46
CA GLY A 151 -42.28 -11.41 11.04
C GLY A 151 -42.07 -11.79 9.57
N PRO A 152 -41.00 -11.27 8.93
CA PRO A 152 -40.63 -11.71 7.59
C PRO A 152 -40.43 -13.23 7.56
N GLN A 153 -41.00 -13.90 6.55
CA GLN A 153 -40.78 -15.32 6.26
C GLN A 153 -39.66 -15.48 5.22
#